data_AF-A0A1F4E2P2-F1
#
_entry.id   AF-A0A1F4E2P2-F1
#
_cell.length_a   1.000
_cell.length_b   1.000
_cell.length_c   1.000
_cell.angle_alpha   90.00
_cell.angle_beta   90.00
_cell.angle_gamma   90.00
#
_symmetry.space_group_name_H-M   'P 1'
#
loop_
_entity.id
_entity.type
_entity.pdbx_description
1 polymer ?
#
loop_
_entity_poly.entity_id
_entity_poly.type
_entity_poly.pdbx_seq_one_letter_code
_entity_poly.pdbx_strand_id
1 'polypeptide(L)'
;MAATLELESTLTDRYQTTVPDAVRRALKLGKRDKIRYLVQPGGSVVITRAAAAPEDDPVLDKFLSFLAHDIESHPGRVRGLDAGLAKRIRSLVKGVKVDLDAELAPEDE
;
A
#
# COMPACT_ATOMS: atom_id res chain seq x y z
N MET A 1 19.42 -14.47 -4.77
CA MET A 1 20.37 -13.73 -3.91
C MET A 1 20.63 -12.39 -4.59
N ALA A 2 20.50 -11.27 -3.88
CA ALA A 2 20.75 -9.95 -4.48
C ALA A 2 22.27 -9.77 -4.65
N ALA A 3 22.72 -9.48 -5.86
CA ALA A 3 24.11 -9.15 -6.12
C ALA A 3 24.42 -7.75 -5.57
N THR A 4 25.58 -7.59 -4.95
CA THR A 4 26.12 -6.26 -4.63
C THR A 4 26.46 -5.57 -5.95
N LEU A 5 25.88 -4.39 -6.17
CA LEU A 5 26.09 -3.58 -7.36
C LEU A 5 26.82 -2.30 -6.96
N GLU A 6 27.94 -2.02 -7.61
CA GLU A 6 28.67 -0.77 -7.49
C GLU A 6 28.46 0.04 -8.77
N LEU A 7 27.94 1.25 -8.61
CA LEU A 7 27.52 2.13 -9.70
C LEU A 7 27.86 3.57 -9.33
N GLU A 8 28.28 4.35 -10.31
CA GLU A 8 28.59 5.77 -10.14
C GLU A 8 27.57 6.63 -10.89
N SER A 9 27.38 7.87 -10.43
CA SER A 9 26.59 8.87 -11.13
C SER A 9 27.17 10.26 -10.87
N THR A 10 27.18 11.08 -11.90
CA THR A 10 27.72 12.44 -11.82
C THR A 10 26.63 13.42 -11.41
N LEU A 11 26.93 14.28 -10.45
CA LEU A 11 26.06 15.39 -10.08
C LEU A 11 26.06 16.43 -11.19
N THR A 12 24.88 16.93 -11.53
CA THR A 12 24.73 18.15 -12.33
C THR A 12 25.10 19.38 -11.50
N ASP A 13 25.25 20.53 -12.15
CA ASP A 13 25.51 21.82 -11.49
C ASP A 13 24.45 22.23 -10.46
N ARG A 14 23.27 21.60 -10.51
CA ARG A 14 22.16 21.81 -9.57
C ARG A 14 22.12 20.76 -8.46
N TYR A 15 23.18 19.98 -8.26
CA TYR A 15 23.24 18.87 -7.31
C TYR A 15 22.15 17.81 -7.55
N GLN A 16 21.72 17.62 -8.80
CA GLN A 16 20.80 16.56 -9.19
C GLN A 16 21.56 15.39 -9.82
N THR A 17 21.16 14.16 -9.52
CA THR A 17 21.61 12.94 -10.22
C THR A 17 20.40 12.14 -10.68
N THR A 18 20.52 11.43 -11.80
CA THR A 18 19.55 10.41 -12.20
C THR A 18 19.77 9.14 -11.38
N VAL A 19 18.70 8.40 -11.09
CA VAL A 19 18.80 7.08 -10.46
C VAL A 19 19.15 6.04 -11.55
N PRO A 20 20.28 5.31 -11.46
CA PRO A 20 20.65 4.31 -12.45
C PRO A 20 19.57 3.24 -12.64
N ASP A 21 19.48 2.69 -13.86
CA ASP A 21 18.44 1.71 -14.22
C ASP A 21 18.42 0.49 -13.28
N ALA A 22 19.60 -0.02 -12.91
CA ALA A 22 19.74 -1.15 -12.00
C ALA A 22 19.20 -0.83 -10.59
N VAL A 23 19.44 0.38 -10.07
CA VAL A 23 18.89 0.83 -8.78
C VAL A 23 17.38 0.99 -8.85
N ARG A 24 16.87 1.57 -9.95
CA ARG A 24 15.43 1.74 -10.19
C ARG A 24 14.69 0.40 -10.18
N ARG A 25 15.26 -0.63 -10.83
CA ARG A 25 14.71 -1.99 -10.83
C ARG A 25 14.81 -2.66 -9.46
N ALA A 26 15.95 -2.52 -8.78
CA ALA A 26 16.17 -3.10 -7.44
C ALA A 26 15.17 -2.57 -6.41
N LEU A 27 14.87 -1.27 -6.46
CA LEU A 27 13.90 -0.60 -5.57
C LEU A 27 12.45 -0.63 -6.10
N LYS A 28 12.22 -1.22 -7.28
CA LYS A 28 10.91 -1.23 -7.97
C LYS A 28 10.27 0.17 -8.04
N LEU A 29 11.06 1.17 -8.44
CA LEU A 29 10.62 2.56 -8.54
C LEU A 29 9.88 2.83 -9.86
N GLY A 30 8.69 3.40 -9.75
CA GLY A 30 7.90 3.97 -10.83
C GLY A 30 8.11 5.48 -11.01
N LYS A 31 7.34 6.09 -11.92
CA LYS A 31 7.35 7.54 -12.11
C LYS A 31 6.74 8.23 -10.90
N ARG A 32 7.34 9.34 -10.45
CA ARG A 32 6.87 10.15 -9.29
C ARG A 32 6.92 9.44 -7.93
N ASP A 33 7.45 8.22 -7.86
CA ASP A 33 7.69 7.55 -6.58
C ASP A 33 8.68 8.36 -5.73
N LYS A 34 8.43 8.38 -4.42
CA LYS A 34 9.30 9.03 -3.45
C LYS A 34 10.45 8.09 -3.06
N ILE A 35 11.64 8.65 -2.91
CA ILE A 35 12.83 7.94 -2.44
C ILE A 35 13.15 8.44 -1.03
N ARG A 36 13.42 7.52 -0.10
CA ARG A 36 13.87 7.84 1.25
C ARG A 36 15.39 7.70 1.32
N TYR A 37 16.04 8.72 1.86
CA TYR A 37 17.46 8.72 2.17
C TYR A 37 17.64 8.63 3.69
N LEU A 38 18.34 7.62 4.15
CA LEU A 38 18.77 7.49 5.54
C LEU A 38 20.27 7.74 5.60
N VAL A 39 20.65 8.88 6.17
CA VAL A 39 22.06 9.23 6.43
C VAL A 39 22.47 8.61 7.76
N GLN A 40 23.49 7.77 7.74
CA GLN A 40 24.00 7.10 8.94
C GLN A 40 25.21 7.86 9.51
N PRO A 41 25.53 7.69 10.82
CA PRO A 41 26.64 8.40 11.47
C PRO A 41 28.03 8.19 10.84
N GLY A 42 28.22 7.15 10.01
CA GLY A 42 29.45 6.89 9.27
C GLY A 42 29.55 7.53 7.89
N GLY A 43 28.59 8.39 7.51
CA GLY A 43 28.54 9.02 6.19
C GLY A 43 27.96 8.13 5.08
N SER A 44 27.66 6.86 5.38
CA SER A 44 26.91 5.99 4.48
C SER A 44 25.45 6.44 4.36
N VAL A 45 24.91 6.36 3.15
CA VAL A 45 23.52 6.69 2.85
C VAL A 45 22.81 5.42 2.38
N VAL A 46 21.75 5.04 3.07
CA VAL A 46 20.86 3.96 2.62
C VAL A 46 19.70 4.58 1.87
N ILE A 47 19.47 4.10 0.65
CA ILE A 47 18.39 4.57 -0.22
C ILE A 47 17.32 3.47 -0.29
N THR A 48 16.07 3.83 0.01
CA THR A 48 14.92 2.93 -0.12
C THR A 48 13.78 3.59 -0.88
N ARG A 49 12.87 2.79 -1.43
CA ARG A 49 11.58 3.29 -1.89
C ARG A 49 10.81 3.78 -0.65
N ALA A 50 10.36 5.02 -0.67
CA ALA A 50 9.46 5.49 0.37
C ALA A 50 8.11 4.80 0.18
N ALA A 51 7.52 4.29 1.26
CA ALA A 51 6.13 3.90 1.23
C ALA A 51 5.29 5.10 0.76
N ALA A 52 4.23 4.81 0.00
CA ALA A 52 3.15 5.78 -0.12
C ALA A 52 2.82 6.21 1.32
N ALA A 53 2.67 7.53 1.54
CA ALA A 53 2.07 7.93 2.80
C ALA A 53 0.75 7.17 2.89
N PRO A 54 0.41 6.55 4.04
CA PRO A 54 -0.96 6.11 4.22
C PRO A 54 -1.82 7.31 3.82
N GLU A 55 -2.74 7.10 2.88
CA GLU A 55 -3.82 8.05 2.71
C GLU A 55 -4.56 7.99 4.04
N ASP A 56 -4.24 8.93 4.94
CA ASP A 56 -4.98 9.12 6.17
C ASP A 56 -6.36 9.59 5.74
N ASP A 57 -7.29 8.65 5.54
CA ASP A 57 -8.68 8.94 5.28
C ASP A 57 -9.23 9.65 6.53
N PRO A 58 -9.53 10.96 6.45
CA PRO A 58 -9.94 11.74 7.61
C PRO A 58 -11.32 11.34 8.14
N VAL A 59 -12.07 10.53 7.40
CA VAL A 59 -13.42 10.05 7.76
C VAL A 59 -13.37 8.65 8.33
N LEU A 60 -12.43 7.80 7.90
CA LEU A 60 -12.33 6.41 8.33
C LEU A 60 -12.29 6.26 9.86
N ASP A 61 -11.44 7.04 10.54
CA ASP A 61 -11.32 7.00 11.99
C ASP A 61 -12.65 7.33 12.69
N LYS A 62 -13.39 8.33 12.18
CA LYS A 62 -14.69 8.73 12.73
C LYS A 62 -15.74 7.66 12.48
N PHE A 63 -15.72 7.04 11.30
CA PHE A 63 -16.63 5.95 10.96
C PHE A 63 -16.39 4.72 11.84
N LEU A 64 -15.14 4.31 12.03
CA LEU A 64 -14.78 3.21 12.92
C LEU A 64 -15.17 3.50 14.37
N SER A 65 -14.97 4.74 14.84
CA SER A 65 -15.40 5.17 16.17
C SER A 65 -16.92 5.09 16.34
N PHE A 66 -17.67 5.54 15.32
CA PHE A 66 -19.13 5.42 15.29
C PHE A 66 -19.59 3.96 15.35
N LEU A 67 -18.98 3.09 14.54
CA LEU A 67 -19.30 1.67 14.50
C LEU A 67 -19.00 0.98 15.84
N ALA A 68 -17.84 1.26 16.43
CA ALA A 68 -17.47 0.72 17.74
C ALA A 68 -18.52 1.10 18.81
N HIS A 69 -18.94 2.36 18.84
CA HIS A 69 -19.95 2.83 19.80
C HIS A 69 -21.33 2.17 19.60
N ASP A 70 -21.77 1.97 18.35
CA ASP A 70 -23.03 1.27 18.08
C ASP A 70 -22.96 -0.21 18.50
N ILE A 71 -21.83 -0.88 18.25
CA ILE A 71 -21.62 -2.28 18.65
C ILE A 71 -21.64 -2.42 20.18
N GLU A 72 -20.97 -1.53 20.91
CA GLU A 72 -20.97 -1.51 22.38
C GLU A 72 -22.37 -1.25 22.95
N SER A 73 -23.12 -0.34 22.34
CA SER A 73 -24.47 0.03 22.78
C SER A 73 -25.51 -1.03 22.42
N HIS A 74 -25.29 -1.77 21.33
CA HIS A 74 -26.26 -2.74 20.79
C HIS A 74 -25.59 -4.08 20.44
N PRO A 75 -24.97 -4.80 21.40
CA PRO A 75 -24.22 -6.03 21.12
C PRO A 75 -25.10 -7.12 20.48
N GLY A 76 -26.40 -7.13 20.79
CA GLY A 76 -27.37 -8.08 20.20
C GLY A 76 -27.68 -7.86 18.72
N ARG A 77 -27.21 -6.77 18.09
CA ARG A 77 -27.33 -6.51 16.64
C ARG A 77 -26.20 -7.16 15.84
N VAL A 78 -25.04 -7.39 16.45
CA VAL A 78 -23.94 -8.13 15.81
C VAL A 78 -24.27 -9.61 15.87
N ARG A 79 -24.67 -10.18 14.74
CA ARG A 79 -25.05 -11.59 14.62
C ARG A 79 -24.30 -12.24 13.48
N GLY A 80 -23.95 -13.51 13.67
CA GLY A 80 -23.43 -14.33 12.59
C GLY A 80 -24.43 -14.47 11.45
N LEU A 81 -23.92 -14.70 10.24
CA LEU A 81 -24.76 -15.02 9.09
C LEU A 81 -25.48 -16.35 9.32
N ASP A 82 -26.77 -16.39 8.99
CA ASP A 82 -27.53 -17.63 8.98
C ASP A 82 -26.90 -18.66 8.02
N ALA A 83 -26.90 -19.94 8.42
CA ALA A 83 -26.27 -21.01 7.65
C ALA A 83 -26.91 -21.19 6.26
N GLY A 84 -28.22 -21.01 6.15
CA GLY A 84 -28.96 -21.06 4.89
C GLY A 84 -28.58 -19.88 3.98
N LEU A 85 -28.52 -18.67 4.53
CA LEU A 85 -28.05 -17.49 3.80
C LEU A 85 -26.60 -17.66 3.33
N ALA A 86 -25.70 -18.12 4.19
CA ALA A 86 -24.30 -18.36 3.84
C ALA A 86 -24.15 -19.43 2.73
N LYS A 87 -24.98 -20.49 2.75
CA LYS A 87 -25.02 -21.49 1.67
C LYS A 87 -25.48 -20.87 0.36
N ARG A 88 -26.52 -20.03 0.40
CA ARG A 88 -27.06 -19.34 -0.78
C ARG A 88 -26.04 -18.38 -1.37
N ILE A 89 -25.38 -17.55 -0.56
CA ILE A 89 -24.32 -16.63 -1.01
C ILE A 89 -23.22 -17.42 -1.73
N ARG A 90 -22.68 -18.47 -1.10
CA ARG A 90 -21.65 -19.33 -1.70
C ARG A 90 -22.07 -19.97 -3.02
N SER A 91 -23.34 -20.37 -3.13
CA SER A 91 -23.86 -20.92 -4.38
C SER A 91 -23.93 -19.87 -5.50
N LEU A 92 -24.31 -18.64 -5.18
CA LEU A 92 -24.47 -17.56 -6.16
C LEU A 92 -23.13 -17.05 -6.69
N VAL A 93 -22.12 -16.95 -5.82
CA VAL A 93 -20.78 -16.44 -6.18
C VAL A 93 -19.83 -17.55 -6.66
N LYS A 94 -20.33 -18.78 -6.82
CA LYS A 94 -19.49 -19.93 -7.19
C LYS A 94 -18.84 -19.68 -8.56
N GLY A 95 -17.51 -19.67 -8.59
CA GLY A 95 -16.72 -19.49 -9.82
C GLY A 95 -16.43 -18.03 -10.17
N VAL A 96 -16.96 -17.06 -9.42
CA VAL A 96 -16.55 -15.66 -9.56
C VAL A 96 -15.15 -15.51 -8.96
N LYS A 97 -14.21 -15.04 -9.78
CA LYS A 97 -12.85 -14.70 -9.35
C LYS A 97 -12.80 -13.19 -9.16
N VAL A 98 -12.56 -12.76 -7.93
CA VAL A 98 -12.37 -11.35 -7.59
C VAL A 98 -10.95 -11.21 -7.07
N ASP A 99 -10.21 -10.26 -7.66
CA ASP A 99 -8.93 -9.82 -7.14
C ASP A 99 -9.18 -8.53 -6.36
N LEU A 100 -9.04 -8.58 -5.04
CA LEU A 100 -9.27 -7.42 -4.16
C LEU A 100 -8.07 -6.46 -4.15
N ASP A 101 -6.93 -6.90 -4.69
CA ASP A 101 -5.71 -6.11 -4.82
C ASP A 101 -5.58 -5.47 -6.22
N ALA A 102 -6.52 -5.77 -7.13
CA ALA A 102 -6.55 -5.15 -8.44
C ALA A 102 -6.91 -3.66 -8.35
N GLU A 103 -6.28 -2.84 -9.20
CA GLU A 103 -6.66 -1.44 -9.35
C GLU A 103 -8.13 -1.32 -9.79
N LEU A 104 -8.84 -0.33 -9.25
CA LEU A 104 -10.19 0.00 -9.69
C LEU A 104 -10.15 0.44 -11.16
N ALA A 105 -11.23 0.15 -11.90
CA ALA A 105 -11.38 0.70 -13.23
C ALA A 105 -11.52 2.23 -13.12
N PRO A 106 -11.00 3.01 -14.09
CA PRO A 106 -11.05 4.48 -14.04
C PRO A 106 -12.48 5.06 -14.05
N GLU A 107 -13.49 4.25 -14.39
CA GLU A 107 -14.91 4.60 -14.28
C GLU A 107 -15.52 4.35 -12.89
N ASP A 108 -14.85 3.58 -12.03
CA ASP A 108 -15.25 3.23 -10.66
C ASP A 108 -14.44 4.01 -9.60
N GLU A 109 -13.55 4.92 -10.03
CA GLU A 109 -12.80 5.88 -9.18
C GLU A 109 -13.65 7.10 -8.77
#